data_AF-A0AAV9G6Z8-F1
#
_entry.id   AF-A0AAV9G6Z8-F1
#
_cell.length_a   1.000
_cell.length_b   1.000
_cell.length_c   1.000
_cell.angle_alpha   90.00
_cell.angle_beta   90.00
_cell.angle_gamma   90.00
#
_symmetry.space_group_name_H-M   'P 1'
#
loop_
_entity.id
_entity.type
_entity.pdbx_description
1 polymer ?
#
loop_
_entity_poly.entity_id
_entity_poly.type
_entity_poly.pdbx_seq_one_letter_code
_entity_poly.pdbx_strand_id
1 'polypeptide(L)'
;MPPRATKPDDPKITLRLKHGIHTIFLFAEPSWTFSKLSAELLEVLRERYPDGLSTTETTTPIPADARVAYAVPRNKEDLTRGWKQVKAEDDDTLAERKLVDLTAVAFALVGAGDEDASVEFVVDVPMPYEDEL
;
A
#
# COMPACT_ATOMS: atom_id res chain seq x y z
N MET A 1 -4.83 -1.77 45.69
CA MET A 1 -5.24 -1.94 44.28
C MET A 1 -4.02 -2.42 43.50
N PRO A 2 -4.10 -3.48 42.70
CA PRO A 2 -3.01 -3.82 41.79
C PRO A 2 -2.92 -2.75 40.68
N PRO A 3 -1.72 -2.44 40.17
CA PRO A 3 -1.56 -1.53 39.04
C PRO A 3 -2.29 -2.12 37.83
N ARG A 4 -3.09 -1.28 37.17
CA ARG A 4 -3.79 -1.60 35.93
C ARG A 4 -2.71 -1.91 34.89
N ALA A 5 -2.56 -3.17 34.51
CA ALA A 5 -1.63 -3.55 33.45
C ALA A 5 -2.00 -2.75 32.19
N THR A 6 -1.17 -1.79 31.83
CA THR A 6 -1.20 -1.17 30.50
C THR A 6 -0.91 -2.29 29.52
N LYS A 7 -1.86 -2.60 28.63
CA LYS A 7 -1.56 -3.47 27.48
C LYS A 7 -0.29 -2.90 26.83
N PRO A 8 0.73 -3.71 26.54
CA PRO A 8 1.85 -3.23 25.73
C PRO A 8 1.25 -2.68 24.44
N ASP A 9 1.72 -1.49 24.01
CA ASP A 9 1.33 -0.95 22.71
C ASP A 9 1.62 -2.02 21.65
N ASP A 10 0.64 -2.29 20.79
CA ASP A 10 0.83 -3.23 19.69
C ASP A 10 2.00 -2.73 18.82
N PRO A 11 2.90 -3.62 18.38
CA PRO A 11 4.11 -3.21 17.69
C PRO A 11 3.75 -2.50 16.39
N LYS A 12 4.13 -1.22 16.27
CA LYS A 12 3.91 -0.45 15.03
C LYS A 12 4.86 -0.94 13.94
N ILE A 13 4.30 -1.15 12.75
CA ILE A 13 5.04 -1.44 11.53
C ILE A 13 4.90 -0.26 10.56
N THR A 14 5.87 -0.10 9.68
CA THR A 14 5.85 0.91 8.61
C THR A 14 5.69 0.21 7.27
N LEU A 15 4.60 0.47 6.56
CA LEU A 15 4.41 -0.03 5.20
C LEU A 15 4.97 0.94 4.17
N ARG A 16 5.59 0.41 3.12
CA ARG A 16 6.04 1.18 1.95
C ARG A 16 5.04 0.99 0.82
N LEU A 17 4.02 1.85 0.79
CA LEU A 17 2.94 1.82 -0.18
C LEU A 17 3.40 2.48 -1.48
N LYS A 18 3.32 1.76 -2.61
CA LYS A 18 3.89 2.17 -3.90
C LYS A 18 2.84 2.26 -5.00
N HIS A 19 2.91 3.34 -5.78
CA HIS A 19 2.11 3.54 -7.00
C HIS A 19 2.84 4.52 -7.94
N GLY A 20 3.14 4.09 -9.16
CA GLY A 20 4.02 4.84 -10.07
C GLY A 20 5.33 5.19 -9.38
N ILE A 21 5.72 6.48 -9.44
CA ILE A 21 6.89 7.02 -8.75
C ILE A 21 6.69 7.24 -7.25
N HIS A 22 5.45 7.19 -6.74
CA HIS A 22 5.16 7.52 -5.35
C HIS A 22 5.50 6.37 -4.42
N THR A 23 6.14 6.70 -3.30
CA THR A 23 6.30 5.81 -2.15
C THR A 23 5.81 6.52 -0.91
N ILE A 24 4.70 6.05 -0.36
CA ILE A 24 4.07 6.57 0.85
C ILE A 24 4.47 5.66 2.01
N PHE A 25 5.01 6.24 3.08
CA PHE A 25 5.31 5.54 4.32
C PHE A 25 4.15 5.72 5.27
N LEU A 26 3.47 4.63 5.60
CA LEU A 26 2.33 4.65 6.51
C LEU A 26 2.63 3.77 7.74
N PHE A 27 2.46 4.35 8.93
CA PHE A 27 2.50 3.59 10.17
C PHE A 27 1.19 2.82 10.35
N ALA A 28 1.31 1.53 10.68
CA ALA A 28 0.18 0.65 10.92
C ALA A 28 0.47 -0.27 12.11
N GLU A 29 -0.54 -1.01 12.56
CA GLU A 29 -0.37 -2.11 13.51
C GLU A 29 -0.67 -3.43 12.79
N PRO A 30 0.01 -4.54 13.14
CA PRO A 30 -0.26 -5.85 12.53
C PRO A 30 -1.71 -6.32 12.67
N SER A 31 -2.43 -5.81 13.69
CA SER A 31 -3.85 -6.06 13.97
C SER A 31 -4.81 -5.22 13.11
N TRP A 32 -4.32 -4.23 12.36
CA TRP A 32 -5.17 -3.46 11.47
C TRP A 32 -5.73 -4.34 10.37
N THR A 33 -6.99 -4.07 10.02
CA THR A 33 -7.65 -4.70 8.89
C THR A 33 -7.29 -3.99 7.58
N PHE A 34 -7.50 -4.66 6.44
CA PHE A 34 -7.31 -4.04 5.13
C PHE A 34 -8.31 -2.88 4.88
N SER A 35 -9.51 -2.95 5.45
CA SER A 35 -10.46 -1.83 5.43
C SER A 35 -9.88 -0.59 6.11
N LYS A 36 -9.30 -0.75 7.31
CA LYS A 36 -8.65 0.35 8.03
C LYS A 36 -7.44 0.88 7.28
N LEU A 37 -6.57 0.00 6.77
CA LEU A 37 -5.42 0.41 5.97
C LEU A 37 -5.84 1.27 4.75
N SER A 38 -6.92 0.86 4.08
CA SER A 38 -7.44 1.55 2.90
C SER A 38 -8.00 2.92 3.24
N ALA A 39 -8.74 3.03 4.36
CA ALA A 39 -9.27 4.31 4.82
C ALA A 39 -8.15 5.33 5.11
N GLU A 40 -7.13 4.92 5.87
CA GLU A 40 -5.99 5.77 6.23
C GLU A 40 -5.19 6.19 4.98
N LEU A 41 -4.95 5.25 4.05
CA LEU A 41 -4.27 5.57 2.79
C LEU A 41 -5.08 6.57 1.96
N LEU A 42 -6.39 6.34 1.78
CA LEU A 42 -7.24 7.24 0.98
C LEU A 42 -7.34 8.64 1.59
N GLU A 43 -7.35 8.75 2.92
CA GLU A 43 -7.29 10.04 3.62
C GLU A 43 -5.99 10.79 3.28
N VAL A 44 -4.83 10.13 3.44
CA VAL A 44 -3.52 10.70 3.08
C VAL A 44 -3.49 11.10 1.60
N LEU A 45 -4.01 10.25 0.72
CA LEU A 45 -4.02 10.51 -0.71
C LEU A 45 -4.84 11.76 -1.07
N ARG A 46 -6.04 11.90 -0.50
CA ARG A 46 -6.91 13.05 -0.78
C ARG A 46 -6.37 14.35 -0.20
N GLU A 47 -5.73 14.30 0.96
CA GLU A 47 -5.16 15.49 1.59
C GLU A 47 -3.89 15.97 0.86
N ARG A 48 -3.01 15.04 0.49
CA ARG A 48 -1.66 15.37 -0.01
C ARG A 48 -1.57 15.40 -1.53
N TYR A 49 -2.49 14.74 -2.22
CA TYR A 49 -2.53 14.60 -3.67
C TYR A 49 -3.92 14.91 -4.23
N PRO A 50 -4.46 16.14 -3.99
CA PRO A 50 -5.82 16.49 -4.40
C PRO A 50 -6.06 16.40 -5.92
N ASP A 51 -5.01 16.58 -6.72
CA ASP A 51 -5.06 16.49 -8.18
C ASP A 51 -4.82 15.05 -8.70
N GLY A 52 -4.63 14.08 -7.79
CA GLY A 52 -4.31 12.68 -8.11
C GLY A 52 -2.82 12.34 -8.00
N LEU A 53 -2.51 11.07 -8.24
CA LEU A 53 -1.15 10.51 -8.18
C LEU A 53 -0.48 10.58 -9.55
N SER A 54 0.50 11.46 -9.70
CA SER A 54 1.29 11.52 -10.94
C SER A 54 2.18 10.29 -11.09
N THR A 55 2.08 9.61 -12.22
CA THR A 55 3.07 8.64 -12.71
C THR A 55 4.00 9.32 -13.72
N THR A 56 4.97 8.60 -14.26
CA THR A 56 5.86 9.12 -15.32
C THR A 56 5.10 9.53 -16.60
N GLU A 57 3.96 8.90 -16.89
CA GLU A 57 3.23 9.10 -18.16
C GLU A 57 1.86 9.76 -17.98
N THR A 58 1.19 9.53 -16.85
CA THR A 58 -0.21 9.97 -16.61
C THR A 58 -0.48 10.33 -15.16
N THR A 59 -1.56 11.04 -14.87
CA THR A 59 -2.03 11.27 -13.49
C THR A 59 -3.21 10.36 -13.19
N THR A 60 -3.07 9.50 -12.18
CA THR A 60 -4.14 8.64 -11.69
C THR A 60 -5.05 9.45 -10.77
N PRO A 61 -6.33 9.73 -11.13
CA PRO A 61 -7.25 10.43 -10.24
C PRO A 61 -7.57 9.57 -9.02
N ILE A 62 -8.04 10.21 -7.93
CA ILE A 62 -8.50 9.51 -6.73
C ILE A 62 -10.03 9.64 -6.65
N PRO A 63 -10.81 8.62 -7.07
CA PRO A 63 -12.27 8.65 -6.97
C PRO A 63 -12.77 8.83 -5.52
N ALA A 64 -13.95 9.45 -5.38
CA ALA A 64 -14.59 9.66 -4.09
C ALA A 64 -14.99 8.32 -3.42
N ASP A 65 -15.33 7.33 -4.24
CA ASP A 65 -15.74 5.98 -3.89
C ASP A 65 -14.64 4.94 -4.18
N ALA A 66 -13.39 5.38 -4.30
CA ALA A 66 -12.25 4.53 -4.58
C ALA A 66 -12.11 3.40 -3.54
N ARG A 67 -11.88 2.18 -4.04
CA ARG A 67 -11.36 1.05 -3.27
C ARG A 67 -9.87 0.90 -3.55
N VAL A 68 -9.18 0.19 -2.67
CA VAL A 68 -7.74 -0.04 -2.81
C VAL A 68 -7.47 -1.54 -2.95
N ALA A 69 -6.87 -1.91 -4.07
CA ALA A 69 -6.30 -3.24 -4.24
C ALA A 69 -4.82 -3.21 -3.86
N TYR A 70 -4.31 -4.32 -3.32
CA TYR A 70 -2.92 -4.42 -2.84
C TYR A 70 -2.18 -5.58 -3.51
N ALA A 71 -0.87 -5.41 -3.67
CA ALA A 71 0.03 -6.46 -4.10
C ALA A 71 1.37 -6.41 -3.37
N VAL A 72 1.98 -7.58 -3.19
CA VAL A 72 3.35 -7.71 -2.67
C VAL A 72 4.31 -8.05 -3.81
N PRO A 73 5.61 -7.69 -3.71
CA PRO A 73 6.59 -8.04 -4.73
C PRO A 73 6.68 -9.56 -4.91
N ARG A 74 6.81 -10.03 -6.15
CA ARG A 74 7.13 -11.44 -6.41
C ARG A 74 8.53 -11.79 -5.91
N ASN A 75 9.45 -10.83 -5.97
CA ASN A 75 10.77 -10.90 -5.35
C ASN A 75 10.98 -9.65 -4.48
N LYS A 76 11.25 -9.84 -3.18
CA LYS A 76 11.44 -8.73 -2.22
C LYS A 76 12.74 -7.95 -2.45
N GLU A 77 13.73 -8.58 -3.07
CA GLU A 77 15.05 -7.99 -3.36
C GLU A 77 15.07 -7.29 -4.72
N ASP A 78 14.12 -7.62 -5.60
CA ASP A 78 14.05 -7.10 -6.97
C ASP A 78 12.59 -6.79 -7.35
N LEU A 79 12.21 -5.52 -7.16
CA LEU A 79 10.85 -5.03 -7.43
C LEU A 79 10.48 -5.06 -8.92
N THR A 80 11.45 -5.18 -9.83
CA THR A 80 11.21 -5.25 -11.28
C THR A 80 10.61 -6.59 -11.71
N ARG A 81 10.64 -7.61 -10.83
CA ARG A 81 10.05 -8.94 -11.08
C ARG A 81 8.54 -8.98 -10.99
N GLY A 82 7.92 -7.82 -10.85
CA GLY A 82 6.48 -7.64 -10.83
C GLY A 82 5.84 -7.99 -9.47
N TRP A 83 4.52 -7.88 -9.47
CA TRP A 83 3.71 -7.87 -8.26
C TRP A 83 2.78 -9.09 -8.22
N LYS A 84 2.45 -9.52 -7.00
CA LYS A 84 1.48 -10.57 -6.71
C LYS A 84 0.38 -9.98 -5.85
N GLN A 85 -0.83 -9.92 -6.39
CA GLN A 85 -2.00 -9.43 -5.70
C GLN A 85 -2.20 -10.17 -4.37
N VAL A 86 -2.46 -9.40 -3.32
CA VAL A 86 -2.88 -9.90 -2.02
C VAL A 86 -4.38 -10.16 -2.11
N LYS A 87 -4.76 -11.43 -1.99
CA LYS A 87 -6.18 -11.78 -1.80
C LYS A 87 -6.48 -11.52 -0.33
N ALA A 88 -7.10 -10.39 -0.04
CA ALA A 88 -7.54 -10.03 1.30
C ALA A 88 -9.00 -9.57 1.26
N GLU A 89 -9.77 -9.98 2.27
CA GLU A 89 -11.08 -9.41 2.57
C GLU A 89 -10.90 -8.20 3.49
N ASP A 90 -11.93 -7.37 3.61
CA ASP A 90 -11.89 -6.11 4.37
C ASP A 90 -11.51 -6.30 5.84
N ASP A 91 -11.89 -7.42 6.44
CA ASP A 91 -11.66 -7.77 7.84
C ASP A 91 -10.35 -8.56 8.08
N ASP A 92 -9.67 -9.02 7.02
CA ASP A 92 -8.37 -9.67 7.17
C ASP A 92 -7.36 -8.68 7.75
N THR A 93 -6.49 -9.19 8.61
CA THR A 93 -5.43 -8.40 9.24
C THR A 93 -4.15 -8.40 8.41
N LEU A 94 -3.34 -7.35 8.59
CA LEU A 94 -2.03 -7.24 7.96
C LEU A 94 -1.11 -8.41 8.34
N ALA A 95 -1.21 -8.88 9.60
CA ALA A 95 -0.47 -10.03 10.11
C ALA A 95 -0.83 -11.34 9.38
N GLU A 96 -2.12 -11.59 9.12
CA GLU A 96 -2.59 -12.78 8.39
C GLU A 96 -2.05 -12.84 6.96
N ARG A 97 -1.82 -11.67 6.35
CA ARG A 97 -1.19 -11.54 5.03
C ARG A 97 0.33 -11.37 5.08
N LYS A 98 0.95 -11.59 6.25
CA LYS A 98 2.40 -11.56 6.48
C LYS A 98 3.05 -10.23 6.08
N LEU A 99 2.31 -9.13 6.22
CA LEU A 99 2.83 -7.79 6.05
C LEU A 99 3.54 -7.39 7.34
N VAL A 100 4.85 -7.26 7.25
CA VAL A 100 5.74 -6.91 8.37
C VAL A 100 6.38 -5.55 8.13
N ASP A 101 7.15 -5.07 9.10
CA ASP A 101 7.84 -3.79 9.00
C ASP A 101 8.66 -3.64 7.71
N LEU A 102 8.55 -2.46 7.10
CA LEU A 102 9.16 -2.06 5.84
C LEU A 102 8.79 -2.91 4.62
N THR A 103 7.72 -3.72 4.70
CA THR A 103 7.21 -4.45 3.53
C THR A 103 6.80 -3.47 2.44
N ALA A 104 7.35 -3.67 1.24
CA ALA A 104 6.89 -2.98 0.04
C ALA A 104 5.53 -3.56 -0.37
N VAL A 105 4.56 -2.69 -0.62
CA VAL A 105 3.20 -3.05 -1.02
C VAL A 105 2.80 -2.12 -2.16
N ALA A 106 2.55 -2.65 -3.35
CA ALA A 106 1.94 -1.87 -4.41
C ALA A 106 0.45 -1.69 -4.12
N PHE A 107 -0.11 -0.55 -4.51
CA PHE A 107 -1.54 -0.32 -4.46
C PHE A 107 -2.07 0.23 -5.78
N ALA A 108 -3.34 -0.04 -6.04
CA ALA A 108 -4.07 0.49 -7.17
C ALA A 108 -5.45 0.96 -6.70
N LEU A 109 -5.93 2.06 -7.29
CA LEU A 109 -7.25 2.61 -7.01
C LEU A 109 -8.26 1.99 -7.97
N VAL A 110 -9.32 1.43 -7.41
CA VAL A 110 -10.36 0.69 -8.15
C VAL A 110 -11.67 1.47 -8.01
N GLY A 111 -12.33 1.78 -9.13
CA GLY A 111 -13.61 2.49 -9.12
C GLY A 111 -14.78 1.59 -8.68
N ALA A 112 -15.90 2.18 -8.29
CA ALA A 112 -17.11 1.40 -8.02
C ALA A 112 -17.64 0.78 -9.32
N GLY A 113 -17.37 -0.52 -9.51
CA GLY A 113 -17.83 -1.29 -10.67
C GLY A 113 -16.72 -2.06 -11.39
N ASP A 114 -15.46 -1.79 -11.09
CA ASP A 114 -14.34 -2.55 -11.62
C ASP A 114 -14.16 -3.87 -10.86
N GLU A 115 -13.83 -4.94 -11.59
CA GLU A 115 -13.51 -6.24 -10.99
C GLU A 115 -12.07 -6.26 -10.48
N ASP A 116 -11.86 -6.69 -9.24
CA ASP A 116 -10.53 -6.79 -8.61
C ASP A 116 -9.55 -7.71 -9.38
N ALA A 117 -10.05 -8.56 -10.27
CA ALA A 117 -9.26 -9.54 -11.02
C ALA A 117 -8.46 -8.94 -12.19
N SER A 118 -8.80 -7.74 -12.68
CA SER A 118 -8.11 -7.07 -13.79
C SER A 118 -7.18 -5.95 -13.34
N VAL A 119 -6.87 -5.86 -12.05
CA VAL A 119 -6.11 -4.73 -11.49
C VAL A 119 -4.63 -4.85 -11.82
N GLU A 120 -4.12 -3.86 -12.57
CA GLU A 120 -2.70 -3.71 -12.85
C GLU A 120 -2.02 -2.85 -11.77
N PHE A 121 -0.89 -3.34 -11.26
CA PHE A 121 -0.10 -2.65 -10.24
C PHE A 121 1.08 -1.93 -10.90
N VAL A 122 0.89 -0.64 -11.18
CA VAL A 122 1.92 0.21 -11.76
C VAL A 122 2.86 0.71 -10.65
N VAL A 123 4.13 0.32 -10.71
CA VAL A 123 5.18 0.83 -9.81
C VAL A 123 6.44 1.08 -10.61
N ASP A 124 6.92 2.31 -10.54
CA ASP A 124 8.15 2.72 -11.17
C ASP A 124 9.30 2.39 -10.23
N VAL A 125 10.18 1.48 -10.67
CA VAL A 125 11.40 1.13 -9.95
C VAL A 125 12.51 2.01 -10.51
N PRO A 126 13.12 2.91 -9.70
CA PRO A 126 14.25 3.68 -10.15
C PRO A 126 15.36 2.72 -10.55
N MET A 127 15.69 2.71 -11.84
CA MET A 127 16.90 2.03 -12.30
C MET A 127 18.07 2.90 -11.83
N PRO A 128 19.09 2.34 -11.16
CA PRO A 128 20.32 3.09 -10.99
C PRO A 128 20.78 3.46 -12.40
N TYR A 129 21.01 4.75 -12.63
CA TYR A 129 21.70 5.18 -13.85
C TYR A 129 22.97 4.34 -13.92
N GLU A 130 23.12 3.53 -14.98
CA GLU A 130 24.44 3.04 -15.32
C GLU A 130 25.25 4.31 -15.57
N ASP A 131 26.16 4.64 -14.65
CA ASP A 131 27.15 5.67 -14.87
C ASP A 131 27.86 5.31 -16.18
N GLU A 132 27.55 6.03 -17.27
CA GLU A 132 28.38 6.03 -18.46
C GLU A 132 29.72 6.66 -18.06
N LEU A 133 30.69 5.82 -17.68
CA LEU A 133 32.08 6.18 -17.41
C LEU A 133 33.04 5.17 -18.06
#